data_AF-A0A850QWW5-F1
#
_entry.id   AF-A0A850QWW5-F1
#
_cell.length_a   1.000
_cell.length_b   1.000
_cell.length_c   1.000
_cell.angle_alpha   90.00
_cell.angle_beta   90.00
_cell.angle_gamma   90.00
#
_symmetry.space_group_name_H-M   'P 1'
#
loop_
_entity.id
_entity.type
_entity.pdbx_description
1 polymer ?
#
loop_
_entity_poly.entity_id
_entity_poly.type
_entity_poly.pdbx_seq_one_letter_code
_entity_poly.pdbx_strand_id
1 'polypeptide(L)' 'ASLSNILYVVAQSELITVAPRWLVETTASNLGLKVLPLPFANNIACGYLSWHESSQKDKGHLWMRDQLLQICGDNRL' A
#
# COMPACT_ATOMS: atom_id res chain seq x y z
N ALA A 1 -1.40 14.63 -8.43
CA ALA A 1 -0.21 14.32 -7.61
C ALA A 1 -0.28 12.86 -7.20
N SER A 2 0.80 12.09 -7.35
CA SER A 2 0.85 10.70 -6.89
C SER A 2 1.25 10.63 -5.41
N LEU A 3 0.90 9.53 -4.75
CA LEU A 3 1.34 9.25 -3.38
C LEU A 3 2.88 9.27 -3.26
N SER A 4 3.60 8.84 -4.30
CA SER A 4 5.07 8.82 -4.35
C SER A 4 5.70 10.20 -4.16
N ASN A 5 5.02 11.28 -4.57
CA ASN A 5 5.57 12.64 -4.47
C ASN A 5 5.53 13.20 -3.04
N ILE A 6 4.76 12.60 -2.12
CA ILE A 6 4.55 13.17 -0.79
C ILE A 6 5.85 13.22 0.04
N LEU A 7 6.72 12.22 -0.11
CA LEU A 7 7.99 12.19 0.60
C LEU A 7 8.96 13.26 0.10
N TYR A 8 8.91 13.63 -1.19
CA TYR A 8 9.73 14.71 -1.73
C TYR A 8 9.31 16.09 -1.21
N VAL A 9 8.02 16.29 -0.96
CA VAL A 9 7.49 17.52 -0.35
C VAL A 9 7.95 17.61 1.11
N VAL A 10 7.83 16.51 1.86
CA VAL A 10 8.30 16.45 3.25
C VAL A 10 9.81 16.70 3.34
N ALA A 11 10.60 16.16 2.43
CA ALA A 11 12.06 16.36 2.43
C ALA A 11 12.51 17.80 2.15
N GLN A 12 11.64 18.64 1.60
CA GLN A 12 11.94 20.03 1.21
C GLN A 12 11.10 21.05 1.98
N SER A 13 10.49 20.65 3.09
CA SER A 13 9.65 21.51 3.92
C SER A 13 9.72 21.11 5.40
N GLU A 14 9.03 21.87 6.24
CA GLU A 14 8.88 21.59 7.68
C GLU A 14 7.62 20.75 7.99
N LEU A 15 7.07 20.06 6.97
CA LEU A 15 5.87 19.24 7.13
C LEU A 15 6.22 17.83 7.61
N ILE A 16 5.23 17.18 8.22
CA ILE A 16 5.26 15.73 8.50
C ILE A 16 4.13 15.05 7.76
N THR A 17 4.25 13.74 7.52
CA THR A 17 3.21 12.96 6.86
C THR A 17 3.08 11.57 7.46
N VAL A 18 1.92 10.96 7.23
CA VAL A 18 1.68 9.52 7.41
C VAL A 18 1.64 8.90 6.03
N ALA A 19 2.49 7.91 5.79
CA ALA A 19 2.59 7.23 4.50
C ALA A 19 2.57 5.71 4.69
N PRO A 20 2.15 4.93 3.68
CA PRO A 20 2.23 3.47 3.73
C PRO A 20 3.65 2.99 3.97
N ARG A 21 3.78 1.92 4.77
CA ARG A 21 5.08 1.35 5.16
C ARG A 21 5.99 1.08 3.97
N TRP A 22 5.46 0.45 2.93
CA TRP A 22 6.23 0.11 1.72
C TRP A 22 6.87 1.35 1.07
N LEU A 23 6.20 2.50 1.06
CA LEU A 23 6.71 3.72 0.45
C LEU A 23 7.84 4.33 1.30
N VAL A 24 7.69 4.26 2.62
CA VAL A 24 8.71 4.73 3.57
C VAL A 24 9.95 3.85 3.48
N GLU A 25 9.79 2.52 3.46
CA GLU A 25 10.89 1.57 3.40
C GLU A 25 11.71 1.68 2.10
N THR A 26 11.09 2.01 0.97
CA THR A 26 11.82 2.14 -0.31
C THR A 26 12.54 3.48 -0.48
N THR A 27 12.05 4.55 0.14
CA THR A 27 12.38 5.92 -0.31
C THR A 27 12.87 6.84 0.81
N ALA A 28 12.46 6.63 2.07
CA ALA A 28 12.73 7.59 3.14
C ALA A 28 14.23 7.75 3.43
N SER A 29 15.01 6.67 3.39
CA SER A 29 16.46 6.69 3.61
C SER A 29 17.18 7.55 2.57
N ASN A 30 16.81 7.39 1.29
CA ASN A 30 17.41 8.14 0.18
C ASN A 30 17.13 9.64 0.25
N LEU A 31 16.04 10.03 0.92
CA LEU A 31 15.66 11.43 1.13
C LEU A 31 16.12 11.99 2.47
N GLY A 32 16.88 11.24 3.27
CA GLY A 32 17.33 11.66 4.59
C GLY A 32 16.19 11.89 5.59
N LEU A 33 15.02 11.29 5.36
CA LEU A 33 13.84 11.47 6.20
C LEU A 33 13.91 10.62 7.46
N LYS A 34 13.54 11.23 8.59
CA LYS A 34 13.38 10.50 9.85
C LYS A 34 12.03 9.77 9.85
N VAL A 35 12.08 8.46 10.10
CA VAL A 35 10.88 7.63 10.27
C VAL A 35 10.54 7.52 11.76
N LEU A 36 9.28 7.76 12.11
CA LEU A 36 8.76 7.66 13.47
C LEU A 36 7.69 6.55 13.53
N PRO A 37 7.54 5.86 14.66
CA PRO A 37 6.44 4.92 14.84
C PRO A 37 5.09 5.65 14.76
N LEU A 38 4.10 5.03 14.14
CA LEU A 38 2.75 5.59 14.08
C LEU A 38 2.14 5.56 15.49
N PRO A 39 1.60 6.69 16.00
CA PRO A 39 1.12 6.77 17.38
C PRO A 39 -0.27 6.13 17.60
N PHE A 40 -0.81 5.44 16.59
CA PHE A 40 -2.15 4.86 16.62
C PHE A 40 -2.09 3.34 16.62
N ALA A 41 -2.94 2.71 17.44
CA ALA A 41 -3.00 1.25 17.59
C ALA A 41 -3.47 0.54 16.30
N ASN A 42 -4.41 1.14 15.57
CA ASN A 42 -4.86 0.61 14.28
C ASN A 42 -4.00 1.17 13.14
N ASN A 43 -2.95 0.43 12.78
CA ASN A 43 -1.98 0.82 11.75
C ASN A 43 -2.00 -0.09 10.51
N ILE A 44 -3.09 -0.87 10.34
CA ILE A 44 -3.27 -1.78 9.23
C ILE A 44 -4.25 -1.17 8.23
N ALA A 45 -3.86 -1.14 6.96
CA ALA A 45 -4.74 -0.81 5.85
C ALA A 45 -4.94 -2.05 4.98
N CYS A 46 -6.16 -2.58 4.93
CA CYS A 46 -6.48 -3.77 4.15
C CYS A 46 -6.81 -3.40 2.69
N GLY A 47 -6.19 -4.12 1.75
CA GLY A 47 -6.61 -4.12 0.36
C GLY A 47 -7.68 -5.19 0.14
N TYR A 48 -8.69 -4.88 -0.68
CA TYR A 48 -9.74 -5.82 -1.06
C TYR A 48 -9.69 -6.07 -2.56
N LEU A 49 -9.80 -7.33 -2.96
CA LEU A 49 -10.03 -7.71 -4.35
C LEU A 49 -11.53 -7.81 -4.58
N SER A 50 -12.06 -6.92 -5.42
CA SER A 50 -13.50 -6.82 -5.68
C SER A 50 -13.79 -7.01 -7.16
N TRP A 51 -14.89 -7.71 -7.47
CA TRP A 51 -15.37 -7.90 -8.82
C TRP A 51 -16.89 -7.98 -8.85
N HIS A 52 -17.48 -7.72 -10.01
CA HIS A 52 -18.92 -7.86 -10.21
C HIS A 52 -19.31 -9.32 -10.41
N GLU A 53 -20.52 -9.70 -9.98
CA GLU A 53 -21.00 -11.09 -10.05
C GLU A 53 -20.99 -11.66 -11.47
N SER A 54 -21.28 -10.83 -12.48
CA SER A 54 -21.24 -11.24 -13.89
C SER A 54 -19.88 -11.78 -14.36
N SER A 55 -18.78 -11.41 -13.69
CA SER A 55 -17.42 -11.83 -14.03
C SER A 55 -17.00 -13.14 -13.35
N GLN A 56 -17.87 -13.73 -12.50
CA GLN A 56 -17.57 -14.95 -11.73
C GLN A 56 -17.31 -16.19 -12.61
N LYS A 57 -17.86 -16.23 -13.83
CA LYS A 57 -17.72 -17.37 -14.74
C LYS A 57 -16.68 -17.16 -15.84
N ASP A 58 -16.10 -15.97 -15.93
CA ASP A 58 -15.06 -15.70 -16.92
C ASP A 58 -13.75 -16.37 -16.51
N LYS A 59 -13.19 -17.20 -17.41
CA LYS A 59 -12.01 -18.00 -17.11
C LYS A 59 -10.76 -17.16 -16.92
N GLY A 60 -10.62 -16.07 -17.68
CA GLY A 60 -9.47 -15.16 -17.56
C GLY A 60 -9.50 -14.42 -16.22
N HIS A 61 -10.68 -13.93 -15.84
CA HIS A 61 -10.91 -13.29 -14.55
C HIS A 61 -10.65 -14.24 -13.38
N LEU A 62 -11.17 -15.48 -13.44
CA LEU A 62 -10.92 -16.50 -12.43
C LEU A 62 -9.42 -16.78 -12.26
N TRP A 63 -8.69 -16.99 -13.36
CA TRP A 63 -7.25 -17.20 -13.31
C TRP A 63 -6.53 -16.01 -12.68
N MET A 64 -6.80 -14.78 -13.12
CA MET A 64 -6.14 -13.58 -12.58
C MET A 64 -6.44 -13.40 -11.09
N ARG A 65 -7.70 -13.61 -10.67
CA ARG A 65 -8.10 -13.57 -9.27
C ARG A 65 -7.29 -14.57 -8.44
N ASP A 66 -7.19 -15.80 -8.91
CA ASP A 66 -6.46 -16.85 -8.18
C ASP A 66 -4.96 -16.52 -8.08
N GLN A 67 -4.36 -15.94 -9.13
CA GLN A 67 -2.97 -15.46 -9.07
C GLN A 67 -2.78 -14.32 -8.07
N LEU A 68 -3.68 -13.33 -8.06
CA LEU A 68 -3.62 -12.23 -7.10
C LEU A 68 -3.84 -12.70 -5.66
N LEU A 69 -4.73 -13.66 -5.44
CA LEU A 69 -4.93 -14.26 -4.11
C LEU A 69 -3.72 -15.08 -3.67
N GLN A 70 -3.02 -15.78 -4.57
CA GLN A 70 -1.80 -16.48 -4.21
C GLN A 70 -0.65 -15.52 -3.85
N ILE A 71 -0.51 -14.40 -4.57
CA ILE A 71 0.60 -13.45 -4.37
C ILE A 71 0.32 -12.51 -3.20
N CYS A 72 -0.91 -11.99 -3.12
CA CYS A 72 -1.29 -10.91 -2.21
C CYS A 72 -2.20 -11.38 -1.07
N GLY A 73 -2.76 -12.58 -1.15
CA GLY A 73 -3.61 -13.13 -0.09
C GLY A 73 -2.75 -13.42 1.14
N ASP A 74 -2.89 -12.57 2.15
CA ASP A 74 -2.18 -12.76 3.40
C ASP A 74 -2.91 -13.81 4.25
N ASN A 75 -2.20 -14.88 4.63
CA ASN A 75 -2.71 -15.97 5.48
C ASN A 75 -2.62 -15.63 6.98
N ARG A 76 -2.64 -14.33 7.29
CA ARG A 76 -2.44 -13.75 8.62
C ARG A 76 -3.64 -12.89 9.01
N LEU A 77 -4.76 -13.57 9.24
CA LEU A 77 -5.76 -13.19 10.23
C LEU A 77 -5.87 -14.32 11.25
#